data_AF-A0A966K4Z7-F1
#
_entry.id   AF-A0A966K4Z7-F1
#
_cell.length_a   1.000
_cell.length_b   1.000
_cell.length_c   1.000
_cell.angle_alpha   90.00
_cell.angle_beta   90.00
_cell.angle_gamma   90.00
#
_symmetry.space_group_name_H-M   'P 1'
#
loop_
_entity.id
_entity.type
_entity.pdbx_description
1 polymer ?
#
loop_
_entity_poly.entity_id
_entity_poly.type
_entity_poly.pdbx_seq_one_letter_code
_entity_poly.pdbx_strand_id
1 'polypeptide(L)'
;RLRAYLKDQSLDGKNYSTNEVESVVSQLPEVFNDVLDRLKAVRLFGALDESAALAAANKRIGNILKKVDFKIPETVNHDLLTLDAEKSLAAALNNIMPKVNASFKAGNFTDALQAFATLRTDVDNFFNDVMVMDPNTALRDNRLALLTQMHGLMNQVADIGKLAA
;
A
#
# COMPACT_ATOMS: atom_id res chain seq x y z
N ARG A 1 -14.44 -14.77 16.21
CA ARG A 1 -15.66 -15.16 15.46
C ARG A 1 -15.63 -14.64 14.02
N LEU A 2 -15.41 -13.33 13.78
CA LEU A 2 -15.29 -12.77 12.41
C LEU A 2 -14.24 -13.46 11.53
N ARG A 3 -13.01 -13.66 12.02
CA ARG A 3 -11.94 -14.34 11.27
C ARG A 3 -12.31 -15.75 10.79
N ALA A 4 -13.02 -16.51 11.63
CA ALA A 4 -13.48 -17.85 11.29
C ALA A 4 -14.57 -17.79 10.20
N TYR A 5 -15.56 -16.92 10.40
CA TYR A 5 -16.61 -16.67 9.41
C TYR A 5 -16.06 -16.28 8.03
N LEU A 6 -15.07 -15.39 7.96
CA LEU A 6 -14.46 -14.95 6.70
C LEU A 6 -13.63 -16.05 6.01
N LYS A 7 -13.03 -16.96 6.78
CA LYS A 7 -12.31 -18.13 6.22
C LYS A 7 -13.26 -19.16 5.62
N ASP A 8 -14.50 -19.21 6.11
CA ASP A 8 -15.56 -20.07 5.58
C ASP A 8 -16.25 -19.46 4.34
N GLN A 9 -15.99 -18.18 4.04
CA GLN A 9 -16.44 -17.56 2.78
C GLN A 9 -15.55 -18.01 1.62
N SER A 10 -16.15 -18.08 0.42
CA SER A 10 -15.46 -18.45 -0.80
C SER A 10 -15.75 -17.49 -1.94
N LEU A 11 -14.77 -17.38 -2.84
CA LEU A 11 -14.91 -16.75 -4.15
C LEU A 11 -14.52 -17.78 -5.19
N ASP A 12 -15.38 -17.99 -6.18
CA ASP A 12 -15.21 -19.00 -7.24
C ASP A 12 -14.91 -20.43 -6.71
N GLY A 13 -15.59 -20.80 -5.62
CA GLY A 13 -15.46 -22.13 -5.00
C GLY A 13 -14.17 -22.35 -4.20
N LYS A 14 -13.34 -21.30 -3.99
CA LYS A 14 -12.13 -21.36 -3.17
C LYS A 14 -12.26 -20.51 -1.91
N ASN A 15 -11.94 -21.08 -0.76
CA ASN A 15 -11.92 -20.35 0.52
C ASN A 15 -10.80 -19.30 0.55
N TYR A 16 -10.98 -18.24 1.35
CA TYR A 16 -9.94 -17.25 1.57
C TYR A 16 -8.79 -17.77 2.45
N SER A 17 -7.56 -17.43 2.08
CA SER A 17 -6.36 -17.74 2.83
C SER A 17 -6.26 -16.91 4.10
N THR A 18 -5.43 -17.37 5.05
CA THR A 18 -5.18 -16.62 6.28
C THR A 18 -4.62 -15.23 6.02
N ASN A 19 -3.74 -15.08 5.03
CA ASN A 19 -3.12 -13.79 4.70
C ASN A 19 -4.13 -12.81 4.09
N GLU A 20 -5.01 -13.29 3.19
CA GLU A 20 -6.11 -12.48 2.64
C GLU A 20 -7.00 -11.96 3.79
N VAL A 21 -7.44 -12.85 4.69
CA VAL A 21 -8.29 -12.46 5.83
C VAL A 21 -7.57 -11.50 6.78
N GLU A 22 -6.31 -11.76 7.11
CA GLU A 22 -5.54 -10.90 8.02
C GLU A 22 -5.23 -9.52 7.42
N SER A 23 -5.07 -9.41 6.09
CA SER A 23 -4.87 -8.13 5.41
C SER A 23 -6.07 -7.19 5.62
N VAL A 24 -7.29 -7.70 5.55
CA VAL A 24 -8.51 -6.90 5.71
C VAL A 24 -8.82 -6.67 7.20
N VAL A 25 -8.75 -7.71 8.03
CA VAL A 25 -9.17 -7.64 9.44
C VAL A 25 -8.23 -6.79 10.29
N SER A 26 -6.94 -6.71 9.95
CA SER A 26 -5.97 -5.92 10.72
C SER A 26 -6.13 -4.41 10.62
N GLN A 27 -6.84 -3.94 9.58
CA GLN A 27 -7.19 -2.53 9.43
C GLN A 27 -8.41 -2.12 10.26
N LEU A 28 -8.98 -3.04 11.07
CA LEU A 28 -10.15 -2.80 11.93
C LEU A 28 -11.27 -2.01 11.22
N PRO A 29 -11.82 -2.49 10.08
CA PRO A 29 -12.84 -1.75 9.36
C PRO A 29 -14.04 -1.49 10.28
N GLU A 30 -14.32 -0.21 10.55
CA GLU A 30 -15.44 0.23 11.39
C GLU A 30 -16.80 -0.17 10.75
N VAL A 31 -16.81 -0.33 9.42
CA VAL A 31 -17.97 -0.70 8.64
C VAL A 31 -17.84 -2.16 8.19
N PHE A 32 -18.57 -3.05 8.87
CA PHE A 32 -18.56 -4.49 8.55
C PHE A 32 -19.11 -4.84 7.16
N ASN A 33 -19.87 -3.93 6.54
CA ASN A 33 -20.56 -4.18 5.27
C ASN A 33 -19.62 -4.25 4.06
N ASP A 34 -18.40 -3.71 4.17
CA ASP A 34 -17.46 -3.64 3.03
C ASP A 34 -16.36 -4.73 3.08
N VAL A 35 -16.33 -5.53 4.15
CA VAL A 35 -15.27 -6.51 4.43
C VAL A 35 -15.18 -7.58 3.33
N LEU A 36 -16.32 -8.05 2.82
CA LEU A 36 -16.32 -9.04 1.74
C LEU A 36 -15.81 -8.46 0.43
N ASP A 37 -16.14 -7.20 0.12
CA ASP A 37 -15.72 -6.57 -1.13
C ASP A 37 -14.24 -6.18 -1.08
N ARG A 38 -13.72 -5.77 0.09
CA ARG A 38 -12.28 -5.65 0.34
C ARG A 38 -11.57 -6.98 0.16
N LEU A 39 -12.14 -8.07 0.68
CA LEU A 39 -11.55 -9.41 0.59
C LEU A 39 -11.53 -9.95 -0.85
N LYS A 40 -12.59 -9.69 -1.63
CA LYS A 40 -12.59 -9.93 -3.09
C LYS A 40 -11.52 -9.11 -3.80
N ALA A 41 -11.43 -7.82 -3.50
CA ALA A 41 -10.43 -6.94 -4.12
C ALA A 41 -9.00 -7.39 -3.79
N VAL A 42 -8.73 -7.78 -2.55
CA VAL A 42 -7.44 -8.35 -2.12
C VAL A 42 -7.11 -9.62 -2.89
N ARG A 43 -8.07 -10.52 -3.08
CA ARG A 43 -7.88 -11.74 -3.87
C ARG A 43 -7.56 -11.44 -5.33
N LEU A 44 -8.33 -10.54 -5.95
CA LEU A 44 -8.13 -10.15 -7.34
C LEU A 44 -6.77 -9.46 -7.53
N PHE A 45 -6.39 -8.58 -6.61
CA PHE A 45 -5.07 -7.97 -6.58
C PHE A 45 -3.98 -9.01 -6.42
N GLY A 46 -4.10 -9.95 -5.47
CA GLY A 46 -3.13 -11.02 -5.24
C GLY A 46 -2.95 -11.99 -6.41
N ALA A 47 -3.85 -11.99 -7.39
CA ALA A 47 -3.72 -12.76 -8.62
C ALA A 47 -2.94 -12.02 -9.73
N LEU A 48 -2.61 -10.73 -9.54
CA LEU A 48 -1.80 -9.95 -10.48
C LEU A 48 -0.32 -10.28 -10.32
N ASP A 49 0.44 -10.23 -11.42
CA ASP A 49 1.89 -10.49 -11.43
C ASP A 49 2.67 -9.45 -10.60
N GLU A 50 2.16 -8.22 -10.52
CA GLU A 50 2.78 -7.12 -9.78
C GLU A 50 2.56 -7.21 -8.27
N SER A 51 1.58 -8.00 -7.82
CA SER A 51 1.08 -7.99 -6.45
C SER A 51 2.13 -8.41 -5.43
N ALA A 52 2.93 -9.43 -5.74
CA ALA A 52 3.97 -9.93 -4.85
C ALA A 52 5.06 -8.87 -4.62
N ALA A 53 5.47 -8.16 -5.68
CA ALA A 53 6.47 -7.10 -5.60
C ALA A 53 5.96 -5.91 -4.78
N LEU A 54 4.72 -5.46 -5.04
CA LEU A 54 4.10 -4.36 -4.32
C LEU A 54 3.84 -4.69 -2.85
N ALA A 55 3.41 -5.92 -2.54
CA ALA A 55 3.25 -6.37 -1.15
C ALA A 55 4.59 -6.41 -0.41
N ALA A 56 5.66 -6.90 -1.05
CA ALA A 56 6.99 -6.91 -0.48
C ALA A 56 7.52 -5.49 -0.22
N ALA A 57 7.31 -4.59 -1.18
CA ALA A 57 7.64 -3.17 -1.03
C ALA A 57 6.85 -2.54 0.13
N ASN A 58 5.54 -2.75 0.23
CA ASN A 58 4.72 -2.23 1.31
C ASN A 58 5.18 -2.75 2.70
N LYS A 59 5.49 -4.04 2.80
CA LYS A 59 6.08 -4.65 4.01
C LYS A 59 7.43 -4.02 4.37
N ARG A 60 8.29 -3.78 3.38
CA ARG A 60 9.58 -3.09 3.56
C ARG A 60 9.38 -1.67 4.10
N ILE A 61 8.43 -0.93 3.53
CA ILE A 61 8.10 0.44 3.97
C ILE A 61 7.62 0.43 5.41
N GLY A 62 6.65 -0.42 5.74
CA GLY A 62 6.15 -0.55 7.11
C GLY A 62 7.28 -0.88 8.10
N ASN A 63 8.25 -1.72 7.71
CA ASN A 63 9.42 -2.03 8.54
C ASN A 63 10.41 -0.85 8.68
N ILE A 64 10.58 -0.02 7.65
CA ILE A 64 11.38 1.20 7.71
C ILE A 64 10.70 2.20 8.66
N LEU A 65 9.42 2.48 8.45
CA LEU A 65 8.65 3.45 9.23
C LEU A 65 8.59 3.08 10.72
N LYS A 66 8.47 1.78 11.04
CA LYS A 66 8.51 1.29 12.44
C LYS A 66 9.84 1.52 13.17
N LYS A 67 10.94 1.69 12.44
CA LYS A 67 12.28 1.93 13.02
C LYS A 67 12.56 3.42 13.23
N VAL A 68 11.69 4.30 12.76
CA VAL A 68 11.82 5.74 12.91
C VAL A 68 11.23 6.14 14.27
N ASP A 69 12.05 6.74 15.12
CA ASP A 69 11.72 7.16 16.49
C ASP A 69 11.47 8.69 16.62
N PHE A 70 11.52 9.41 15.50
CA PHE A 70 11.24 10.84 15.41
C PHE A 70 9.96 11.12 14.60
N LYS A 71 9.41 12.33 14.75
CA LYS A 71 8.22 12.74 13.97
C LYS A 71 8.60 12.90 12.50
N ILE A 72 7.99 12.09 11.63
CA ILE A 72 8.09 12.22 10.18
C ILE A 72 7.22 13.42 9.73
N PRO A 73 7.69 14.26 8.80
CA PRO A 73 6.86 15.30 8.19
C PRO A 73 5.61 14.72 7.51
N GLU A 74 4.48 15.41 7.63
CA GLU A 74 3.21 14.97 7.05
C GLU A 74 3.14 15.21 5.53
N THR A 75 3.93 16.17 5.04
CA THR A 75 3.92 16.61 3.64
C THR A 75 5.29 16.41 3.00
N VAL A 76 5.29 15.91 1.77
CA VAL A 76 6.48 15.89 0.91
C VAL A 76 6.80 17.31 0.46
N ASN A 77 8.05 17.72 0.66
CA ASN A 77 8.60 18.92 0.06
C ASN A 77 9.17 18.58 -1.32
N HIS A 78 8.50 19.08 -2.37
CA HIS A 78 8.89 18.84 -3.76
C HIS A 78 10.26 19.46 -4.11
N ASP A 79 10.69 20.51 -3.43
CA ASP A 79 12.00 21.15 -3.65
C ASP A 79 13.16 20.27 -3.17
N LEU A 80 12.88 19.30 -2.29
CA LEU A 80 13.84 18.35 -1.75
C LEU A 80 13.86 17.01 -2.50
N LEU A 81 13.08 16.87 -3.58
CA LEU A 81 13.14 15.72 -4.48
C LEU A 81 14.29 15.94 -5.47
N THR A 82 15.40 15.25 -5.22
CA THR A 82 16.66 15.46 -5.94
C THR A 82 16.86 14.43 -7.04
N LEU A 83 16.52 13.16 -6.76
CA LEU A 83 16.70 12.04 -7.67
C LEU A 83 15.47 11.86 -8.57
N ASP A 84 15.70 11.42 -9.80
CA ASP A 84 14.61 11.20 -10.76
C ASP A 84 13.65 10.10 -10.30
N ALA A 85 14.15 9.08 -9.60
CA ALA A 85 13.32 8.04 -8.99
C ALA A 85 12.36 8.60 -7.93
N GLU A 86 12.78 9.59 -7.13
CA GLU A 86 11.91 10.25 -6.14
C GLU A 86 10.81 11.07 -6.81
N LYS A 87 11.18 11.82 -7.85
CA LYS A 87 10.26 12.66 -8.61
C LYS A 87 9.22 11.82 -9.36
N SER A 88 9.66 10.75 -10.01
CA SER A 88 8.78 9.82 -10.73
C SER A 88 7.79 9.17 -9.77
N LEU A 89 8.25 8.66 -8.62
CA LEU A 89 7.36 8.07 -7.62
C LEU A 89 6.36 9.10 -7.06
N ALA A 90 6.81 10.31 -6.72
CA ALA A 90 5.93 11.37 -6.23
C ALA A 90 4.87 11.78 -7.27
N ALA A 91 5.26 11.90 -8.54
CA ALA A 91 4.35 12.20 -9.64
C ALA A 91 3.33 11.06 -9.87
N ALA A 92 3.79 9.81 -9.86
CA ALA A 92 2.95 8.64 -10.01
C ALA A 92 1.90 8.55 -8.88
N LEU A 93 2.32 8.78 -7.63
CA LEU A 93 1.42 8.84 -6.48
C LEU A 93 0.37 9.94 -6.62
N ASN A 94 0.78 11.16 -7.00
CA ASN A 94 -0.14 12.27 -7.22
C ASN A 94 -1.16 11.97 -8.33
N ASN A 95 -0.77 11.23 -9.36
CA ASN A 95 -1.66 10.84 -10.45
C ASN A 95 -2.68 9.77 -10.06
N ILE A 96 -2.30 8.78 -9.24
CA ILE A 96 -3.20 7.70 -8.85
C ILE A 96 -4.07 8.04 -7.64
N MET A 97 -3.60 8.89 -6.73
CA MET A 97 -4.30 9.27 -5.50
C MET A 97 -5.76 9.71 -5.72
N PRO A 98 -6.11 10.59 -6.69
CA PRO A 98 -7.51 10.94 -6.92
C PRO A 98 -8.35 9.75 -7.40
N LYS A 99 -7.77 8.85 -8.22
CA LYS A 99 -8.46 7.67 -8.73
C LYS A 99 -8.72 6.66 -7.60
N VAL A 100 -7.70 6.36 -6.80
CA VAL A 100 -7.81 5.48 -5.63
C VAL A 100 -8.87 6.00 -4.66
N ASN A 101 -8.83 7.29 -4.33
CA ASN A 101 -9.80 7.89 -3.42
C ASN A 101 -11.23 7.89 -3.97
N ALA A 102 -11.41 8.14 -5.27
CA ALA A 102 -12.72 8.07 -5.90
C ALA A 102 -13.28 6.63 -5.89
N SER A 103 -12.48 5.65 -6.30
CA SER A 103 -12.87 4.23 -6.29
C SER A 103 -13.14 3.73 -4.87
N PHE A 104 -12.34 4.14 -3.88
CA PHE A 104 -12.56 3.80 -2.48
C PHE A 104 -13.89 4.35 -1.96
N LYS A 105 -14.20 5.62 -2.25
CA LYS A 105 -15.49 6.23 -1.86
C LYS A 105 -16.69 5.60 -2.56
N ALA A 106 -16.50 5.09 -3.78
CA ALA A 106 -17.52 4.35 -4.52
C ALA A 106 -17.69 2.89 -4.08
N GLY A 107 -16.83 2.37 -3.20
CA GLY A 107 -16.81 0.95 -2.82
C GLY A 107 -16.13 0.04 -3.86
N ASN A 108 -15.54 0.61 -4.91
CA ASN A 108 -14.83 -0.12 -5.96
C ASN A 108 -13.39 -0.44 -5.52
N PHE A 109 -13.24 -1.28 -4.50
CA PHE A 109 -11.93 -1.60 -3.92
C PHE A 109 -10.97 -2.30 -4.90
N THR A 110 -11.51 -3.07 -5.87
CA THR A 110 -10.70 -3.71 -6.92
C THR A 110 -10.00 -2.67 -7.79
N ASP A 111 -10.73 -1.67 -8.26
CA ASP A 111 -10.17 -0.59 -9.09
C ASP A 111 -9.13 0.22 -8.32
N ALA A 112 -9.39 0.46 -7.02
CA ALA A 112 -8.44 1.13 -6.14
C ALA A 112 -7.14 0.32 -6.01
N LEU A 113 -7.22 -0.99 -5.77
CA LEU A 113 -6.03 -1.85 -5.67
C LEU A 113 -5.29 -1.99 -7.01
N GLN A 114 -6.02 -2.11 -8.12
CA GLN A 114 -5.43 -2.28 -9.45
C GLN A 114 -4.71 -1.01 -9.94
N ALA A 115 -5.13 0.18 -9.48
CA ALA A 115 -4.38 1.40 -9.75
C ALA A 115 -2.95 1.36 -9.19
N PHE A 116 -2.70 0.67 -8.06
CA PHE A 116 -1.34 0.51 -7.52
C PHE A 116 -0.46 -0.43 -8.33
N ALA A 117 -1.03 -1.36 -9.10
CA ALA A 117 -0.26 -2.23 -9.99
C ALA A 117 0.65 -1.41 -10.93
N THR A 118 0.18 -0.22 -11.32
CA THR A 118 0.92 0.71 -12.18
C THR A 118 2.17 1.31 -11.52
N LEU A 119 2.26 1.32 -10.19
CA LEU A 119 3.40 1.89 -9.45
C LEU A 119 4.60 0.95 -9.33
N ARG A 120 4.48 -0.32 -9.75
CA ARG A 120 5.53 -1.33 -9.54
C ARG A 120 6.91 -0.82 -9.97
N THR A 121 7.01 -0.31 -11.19
CA THR A 121 8.29 0.16 -11.74
C THR A 121 8.84 1.36 -10.97
N ASP A 122 7.99 2.33 -10.60
CA ASP A 122 8.42 3.50 -9.82
C ASP A 122 8.91 3.11 -8.42
N VAL A 123 8.25 2.15 -7.78
CA VAL A 123 8.61 1.63 -6.46
C VAL A 123 9.93 0.87 -6.52
N ASP A 124 10.10 -0.01 -7.51
CA ASP A 124 11.34 -0.76 -7.71
C ASP A 124 12.52 0.20 -7.95
N ASN A 125 12.36 1.16 -8.86
CA ASN A 125 13.38 2.18 -9.14
C ASN A 125 13.71 3.02 -7.91
N PHE A 126 12.71 3.46 -7.15
CA PHE A 126 12.93 4.19 -5.91
C PHE A 126 13.79 3.37 -4.95
N PHE A 127 13.51 2.10 -4.74
CA PHE A 127 14.25 1.28 -3.79
C PHE A 127 15.64 0.84 -4.26
N ASN A 128 15.90 0.87 -5.57
CA ASN A 128 17.21 0.63 -6.16
C ASN A 128 18.10 1.87 -6.09
N ASP A 129 17.54 3.04 -6.40
CA ASP A 129 18.32 4.26 -6.62
C ASP A 129 18.35 5.19 -5.41
N VAL A 130 17.38 5.06 -4.49
CA VAL A 130 17.21 5.99 -3.36
C VAL A 130 17.61 5.34 -2.03
N MET A 131 18.62 5.92 -1.39
CA MET A 131 18.99 5.59 -0.02
C MET A 131 18.06 6.29 0.98
N VAL A 132 17.02 5.60 1.45
CA VAL A 132 16.00 6.19 2.34
C VAL A 132 16.59 6.78 3.62
N MET A 133 17.53 6.08 4.26
CA MET A 133 18.20 6.54 5.49
C MET A 133 19.42 7.39 5.14
N ASP A 134 19.18 8.58 4.56
CA ASP A 134 20.24 9.50 4.15
C ASP A 134 20.91 10.19 5.35
N PRO A 135 22.23 10.48 5.31
CA PRO A 135 22.90 11.32 6.30
C PRO A 135 22.35 12.74 6.38
N ASN A 136 21.85 13.29 5.27
CA ASN A 136 21.16 14.56 5.23
C ASN A 136 19.75 14.40 5.78
N THR A 137 19.50 14.98 6.96
CA THR A 137 18.21 14.88 7.66
C THR A 137 17.05 15.42 6.84
N ALA A 138 17.24 16.52 6.08
CA ALA A 138 16.17 17.10 5.26
C ALA A 138 15.73 16.14 4.14
N LEU A 139 16.68 15.47 3.49
CA LEU A 139 16.39 14.49 2.43
C LEU A 139 15.77 13.22 3.01
N ARG A 140 16.34 12.69 4.09
CA ARG A 140 15.82 11.52 4.80
C ARG A 140 14.37 11.75 5.24
N ASP A 141 14.09 12.87 5.88
CA ASP A 141 12.76 13.17 6.41
C ASP A 141 11.75 13.35 5.27
N ASN A 142 12.17 13.95 4.14
CA ASN A 142 11.34 14.06 2.94
C ASN A 142 11.04 12.70 2.28
N ARG A 143 12.05 11.82 2.17
CA ARG A 143 11.90 10.45 1.66
C ARG A 143 10.98 9.62 2.55
N LEU A 144 11.09 9.76 3.87
CA LEU A 144 10.20 9.13 4.84
C LEU A 144 8.76 9.66 4.73
N ALA A 145 8.57 10.95 4.47
CA ALA A 145 7.25 11.52 4.20
C ALA A 145 6.63 10.91 2.92
N LEU A 146 7.41 10.78 1.84
CA LEU A 146 6.96 10.15 0.60
C LEU A 146 6.55 8.68 0.82
N LEU A 147 7.38 7.93 1.55
CA LEU A 147 7.06 6.54 1.90
C LEU A 147 5.84 6.43 2.81
N THR A 148 5.63 7.39 3.72
CA THR A 148 4.45 7.43 4.60
C THR A 148 3.18 7.66 3.79
N GLN A 149 3.21 8.60 2.84
CA GLN A 149 2.07 8.84 1.94
C GLN A 149 1.74 7.60 1.10
N MET A 150 2.75 6.95 0.52
CA MET A 150 2.57 5.72 -0.24
C MET A 150 1.99 4.59 0.61
N HIS A 151 2.56 4.35 1.79
CA HIS A 151 2.09 3.31 2.71
C HIS A 151 0.65 3.55 3.18
N GLY A 152 0.28 4.82 3.43
CA GLY A 152 -1.09 5.19 3.77
C GLY A 152 -2.05 4.90 2.62
N LEU A 153 -1.68 5.28 1.40
CA LEU A 153 -2.50 5.07 0.20
C LEU A 153 -2.66 3.57 -0.09
N MET A 154 -1.58 2.80 -0.11
CA MET A 154 -1.60 1.35 -0.36
C MET A 154 -2.46 0.60 0.66
N ASN A 155 -2.45 1.01 1.93
CA ASN A 155 -3.19 0.32 2.99
C ASN A 155 -4.62 0.82 3.21
N GLN A 156 -5.12 1.73 2.36
CA GLN A 156 -6.47 2.26 2.47
C GLN A 156 -7.56 1.18 2.32
N VAL A 157 -7.30 0.18 1.46
CA VAL A 157 -8.21 -0.95 1.21
C VAL A 157 -7.97 -2.11 2.16
N ALA A 158 -6.72 -2.51 2.36
CA ALA A 158 -6.29 -3.61 3.21
C ALA A 158 -4.80 -3.49 3.51
N ASP A 159 -4.29 -4.17 4.56
CA ASP A 159 -2.85 -4.29 4.81
C ASP A 159 -2.19 -5.19 3.74
N ILE A 160 -1.80 -4.58 2.61
CA ILE A 160 -1.20 -5.29 1.46
C ILE A 160 0.12 -5.97 1.88
N GLY A 161 0.81 -5.44 2.90
CA GLY A 161 2.08 -5.97 3.37
C GLY A 161 1.95 -7.40 3.92
N LYS A 162 0.76 -7.80 4.37
CA LYS A 162 0.47 -9.15 4.83
C LYS A 162 0.31 -10.19 3.72
N LEU A 163 0.18 -9.74 2.47
CA LEU A 163 0.14 -10.63 1.31
C LEU A 163 1.55 -11.12 0.92
N ALA A 164 2.59 -10.37 1.29
CA ALA A 164 3.97 -10.80 1.15
C ALA A 164 4.30 -11.86 2.20
N ALA A 165 4.18 -13.13 1.79
CA ALA A 165 4.60 -14.31 2.55
C ALA A 165 6.01 -14.13 3.13
#